data_AF-A0A060C1P5-F1
#
_entry.id   AF-A0A060C1P5-F1
#
_cell.length_a   1.000
_cell.length_b   1.000
_cell.length_c   1.000
_cell.angle_alpha   90.00
_cell.angle_beta   90.00
_cell.angle_gamma   90.00
#
_symmetry.space_group_name_H-M   'P 1'
#
loop_
_entity.id
_entity.type
_entity.pdbx_description
1 polymer ?
#
loop_
_entity_poly.entity_id
_entity_poly.type
_entity_poly.pdbx_seq_one_letter_code
_entity_poly.pdbx_strand_id
1 'polypeptide(L)'
;MIGGATGALTSAGNRVDGGCPASAQPDADGAGDIPAAYLRLYQAAGNAYGIPWTILAAIGHIESHHGRDQSTSSAGARGPMQFMPATWAAYGVDGDTDGRRDITNPADAIPAAARYLRANGAPVRLREAIFAYNHSRSYVDDVIAQARGYAAGKIAETTGGDGCDLAGPVSAPTV
;
A
#
# COMPACT_ATOMS: atom_id res chain seq x y z
N MET A 1 43.26 -7.81 -17.40
CA MET A 1 44.27 -7.39 -16.39
C MET A 1 44.19 -5.87 -16.37
N ILE A 2 43.43 -5.18 -15.52
CA ILE A 2 43.24 -5.12 -14.05
C ILE A 2 41.91 -4.32 -13.88
N GLY A 3 40.96 -4.54 -12.98
CA GLY A 3 40.99 -5.09 -11.63
C GLY A 3 40.78 -3.97 -10.60
N GLY A 4 39.64 -3.96 -9.89
CA GLY A 4 39.43 -3.25 -8.60
C GLY A 4 38.55 -2.00 -8.66
N ALA A 5 37.26 -2.00 -8.30
CA ALA A 5 36.61 -2.28 -7.01
C ALA A 5 36.22 -1.02 -6.21
N THR A 6 34.89 -0.85 -6.10
CA THR A 6 34.12 -0.64 -4.86
C THR A 6 34.23 0.68 -4.09
N GLY A 7 33.10 1.38 -4.06
CA GLY A 7 32.70 2.30 -3.00
C GLY A 7 31.20 2.20 -2.78
N ALA A 8 30.73 1.08 -2.21
CA ALA A 8 29.37 0.97 -1.71
C ALA A 8 29.26 1.83 -0.44
N LEU A 9 28.42 2.87 -0.47
CA LEU A 9 28.01 3.52 0.77
C LEU A 9 27.19 2.52 1.58
N THR A 10 27.81 1.98 2.62
CA THR A 10 27.14 1.27 3.69
C THR A 10 26.44 2.32 4.54
N SER A 11 25.11 2.35 4.52
CA SER A 11 24.34 2.93 5.61
C SER A 11 23.58 1.79 6.28
N ALA A 12 24.21 1.23 7.31
CA ALA A 12 23.56 0.38 8.29
C ALA A 12 23.43 1.19 9.59
N GLY A 13 22.19 1.55 9.92
CA GLY A 13 21.77 2.21 11.17
C GLY A 13 20.41 2.87 10.90
N ASN A 14 19.31 2.66 11.62
CA ASN A 14 19.05 2.13 12.95
C ASN A 14 17.63 1.54 12.90
N ARG A 15 17.42 0.26 13.27
CA ARG A 15 16.08 -0.35 13.33
C ARG A 15 15.42 0.01 14.66
N VAL A 16 14.38 0.84 14.64
CA VAL A 16 13.39 0.94 15.74
C VAL A 16 11.94 1.15 15.31
N ASP A 17 11.61 1.23 14.02
CA ASP A 17 10.21 1.33 13.59
C ASP A 17 9.82 0.09 12.80
N GLY A 18 8.86 -0.69 13.29
CA GLY A 18 8.35 -1.92 12.65
C GLY A 18 7.59 -1.68 11.33
N GLY A 19 8.07 -0.78 10.48
CA GLY A 19 7.58 -0.51 9.13
C GLY A 19 8.32 -1.32 8.07
N CYS A 20 7.71 -1.48 6.90
CA CYS A 20 8.33 -2.22 5.83
C CYS A 20 9.37 -1.38 5.06
N PRO A 21 10.67 -1.76 5.05
CA PRO A 21 11.69 -0.97 4.36
C PRO A 21 11.53 -1.09 2.83
N ALA A 22 11.95 -0.04 2.11
CA ALA A 22 11.88 0.04 0.65
C ALA A 22 12.45 -1.19 -0.08
N SER A 23 13.58 -1.70 0.42
CA SER A 23 14.28 -2.85 -0.17
C SER A 23 13.59 -4.19 0.06
N ALA A 24 12.57 -4.25 0.92
CA ALA A 24 11.78 -5.45 1.18
C ALA A 24 10.41 -5.41 0.47
N GLN A 25 10.17 -4.39 -0.36
CA GLN A 25 8.94 -4.27 -1.13
C GLN A 25 9.01 -5.13 -2.41
N PRO A 26 7.90 -5.76 -2.83
CA PRO A 26 7.90 -6.57 -4.04
C PRO A 26 8.10 -5.72 -5.30
N ASP A 27 8.68 -6.32 -6.33
CA ASP A 27 8.76 -5.74 -7.67
C ASP A 27 7.37 -5.56 -8.29
N ALA A 28 7.25 -4.64 -9.26
CA ALA A 28 5.95 -4.25 -9.85
C ALA A 28 5.50 -5.12 -11.04
N ASP A 29 6.03 -6.34 -11.17
CA ASP A 29 5.82 -7.20 -12.33
C ASP A 29 4.35 -7.65 -12.51
N GLY A 30 3.55 -7.65 -11.43
CA GLY A 30 2.10 -7.91 -11.46
C GLY A 30 1.23 -6.67 -11.70
N ALA A 31 1.80 -5.47 -11.82
CA ALA A 31 1.06 -4.19 -11.80
C ALA A 31 0.50 -3.74 -13.18
N GLY A 32 0.28 -4.66 -14.11
CA GLY A 32 -0.05 -4.32 -15.51
C GLY A 32 -1.37 -3.56 -15.71
N ASP A 33 -2.31 -3.64 -14.77
CA ASP A 33 -3.58 -2.91 -14.76
C ASP A 33 -3.49 -1.53 -14.09
N ILE A 34 -2.39 -1.22 -13.41
CA ILE A 34 -2.21 0.02 -12.65
C ILE A 34 -1.69 1.12 -13.58
N PRO A 35 -2.37 2.29 -13.68
CA PRO A 35 -1.81 3.44 -14.38
C PRO A 35 -0.43 3.82 -13.80
N ALA A 36 0.56 4.06 -14.67
CA ALA A 36 1.95 4.29 -14.24
C ALA A 36 2.11 5.43 -13.22
N ALA A 37 1.28 6.47 -13.30
CA ALA A 37 1.27 7.55 -12.31
C ALA A 37 0.82 7.06 -10.93
N TYR A 38 -0.22 6.23 -10.86
CA TYR A 38 -0.71 5.63 -9.61
C TYR A 38 0.32 4.67 -9.02
N LEU A 39 0.95 3.83 -9.84
CA LEU A 39 2.01 2.92 -9.38
C LEU A 39 3.13 3.67 -8.65
N ARG A 40 3.62 4.77 -9.25
CA ARG A 40 4.66 5.61 -8.61
C ARG A 40 4.19 6.18 -7.28
N LEU A 41 2.94 6.64 -7.19
CA LEU A 41 2.37 7.17 -5.96
C LEU A 41 2.22 6.09 -4.88
N TYR A 42 1.76 4.89 -5.24
CA TYR A 42 1.69 3.76 -4.31
C TYR A 42 3.07 3.37 -3.79
N GLN A 43 4.09 3.29 -4.65
CA GLN A 43 5.46 2.97 -4.25
C GLN A 43 6.06 4.05 -3.36
N ALA A 44 5.88 5.33 -3.71
CA ALA A 44 6.37 6.45 -2.94
C ALA A 44 5.72 6.51 -1.54
N ALA A 45 4.40 6.39 -1.47
CA ALA A 45 3.67 6.36 -0.20
C ALA A 45 4.00 5.11 0.63
N GLY A 46 4.09 3.95 -0.01
CA GLY A 46 4.47 2.71 0.66
C GLY A 46 5.83 2.83 1.33
N ASN A 47 6.83 3.35 0.61
CA ASN A 47 8.15 3.65 1.15
C ASN A 47 8.10 4.66 2.29
N ALA A 48 7.40 5.79 2.11
CA ALA A 48 7.34 6.86 3.10
C ALA A 48 6.69 6.43 4.43
N TYR A 49 5.67 5.56 4.38
CA TYR A 49 4.90 5.14 5.55
C TYR A 49 5.23 3.73 6.04
N GLY A 50 6.16 3.03 5.38
CA GLY A 50 6.50 1.64 5.67
C GLY A 50 5.31 0.68 5.49
N ILE A 51 4.48 0.93 4.48
CA ILE A 51 3.32 0.11 4.11
C ILE A 51 3.62 -0.59 2.78
N PRO A 52 3.28 -1.88 2.61
CA PRO A 52 3.39 -2.52 1.30
C PRO A 52 2.67 -1.73 0.20
N TRP A 53 3.36 -1.29 -0.85
CA TRP A 53 2.74 -0.52 -1.94
C TRP A 53 1.60 -1.31 -2.61
N THR A 54 1.72 -2.64 -2.64
CA THR A 54 0.71 -3.57 -3.14
C THR A 54 -0.59 -3.52 -2.34
N ILE A 55 -0.53 -3.22 -1.04
CA ILE A 55 -1.73 -3.00 -0.21
C ILE A 55 -2.42 -1.69 -0.59
N LEU A 56 -1.66 -0.61 -0.77
CA LEU A 56 -2.21 0.67 -1.21
C LEU A 56 -2.83 0.55 -2.61
N ALA A 57 -2.15 -0.17 -3.51
CA ALA A 57 -2.65 -0.49 -4.83
C ALA A 57 -3.92 -1.33 -4.78
N ALA A 58 -3.97 -2.36 -3.94
CA ALA A 58 -5.15 -3.21 -3.78
C ALA A 58 -6.37 -2.43 -3.26
N ILE A 59 -6.19 -1.56 -2.26
CA ILE A 59 -7.25 -0.67 -1.81
C ILE A 59 -7.69 0.24 -2.96
N GLY A 60 -6.76 0.91 -3.65
CA GLY A 60 -7.13 1.77 -4.77
C GLY A 60 -7.78 1.04 -5.95
N HIS A 61 -7.47 -0.24 -6.16
CA HIS A 61 -8.16 -1.09 -7.13
C HIS A 61 -9.62 -1.28 -6.71
N ILE A 62 -9.85 -1.73 -5.47
CA ILE A 62 -11.18 -2.06 -4.95
C ILE A 62 -12.05 -0.81 -4.82
N GLU A 63 -11.48 0.31 -4.39
CA GLU A 63 -12.22 1.55 -4.16
C GLU A 63 -12.61 2.27 -5.45
N SER A 64 -11.76 2.24 -6.49
CA SER A 64 -11.92 3.15 -7.64
C SER A 64 -11.33 2.65 -8.96
N HIS A 65 -10.89 1.39 -9.04
CA HIS A 65 -10.12 0.87 -10.16
C HIS A 65 -8.90 1.74 -10.51
N HIS A 66 -8.16 2.18 -9.49
CA HIS A 66 -7.04 3.14 -9.59
C HIS A 66 -7.47 4.51 -10.14
N GLY A 67 -8.57 5.04 -9.59
CA GLY A 67 -9.11 6.35 -9.90
C GLY A 67 -9.81 6.46 -11.26
N ARG A 68 -10.17 5.32 -11.86
CA ARG A 68 -11.01 5.29 -13.08
C ARG A 68 -12.48 5.52 -12.76
N ASP A 69 -12.93 5.11 -11.57
CA ASP A 69 -14.23 5.46 -11.01
C ASP A 69 -14.03 6.32 -9.77
N GLN A 70 -14.30 7.61 -9.88
CA GLN A 70 -14.22 8.57 -8.76
C GLN A 70 -15.60 9.08 -8.37
N SER A 71 -16.66 8.34 -8.70
CA SER A 71 -18.01 8.70 -8.32
C SER A 71 -18.14 8.76 -6.78
N THR A 72 -18.80 9.81 -6.30
CA THR A 72 -19.10 9.92 -4.88
C THR A 72 -20.10 8.83 -4.51
N SER A 73 -19.76 8.01 -3.52
CA SER A 73 -20.66 6.92 -3.10
C SER A 73 -21.94 7.48 -2.48
N SER A 74 -22.97 6.65 -2.36
CA SER A 74 -24.21 7.01 -1.66
C SER A 74 -23.99 7.40 -0.19
N ALA A 75 -22.93 6.89 0.43
CA ALA A 75 -22.50 7.26 1.79
C ALA A 75 -21.66 8.55 1.83
N GLY A 76 -21.26 9.10 0.67
CA GLY A 76 -20.45 10.31 0.56
C GLY A 76 -18.95 10.07 0.54
N ALA A 77 -18.50 8.83 0.30
CA ALA A 77 -17.09 8.52 0.08
C ALA A 77 -16.60 9.13 -1.24
N ARG A 78 -15.38 9.66 -1.28
CA ARG A 78 -14.87 10.46 -2.42
C ARG A 78 -13.43 10.13 -2.80
N GLY A 79 -13.15 10.34 -4.08
CA GLY A 79 -11.80 10.34 -4.64
C GLY A 79 -11.23 8.94 -4.85
N PRO A 80 -9.97 8.84 -5.30
CA PRO A 80 -9.39 7.56 -5.74
C PRO A 80 -9.19 6.54 -4.62
N MET A 81 -9.27 6.96 -3.35
CA MET A 81 -9.19 6.07 -2.18
C MET A 81 -10.51 6.04 -1.38
N GLN A 82 -11.60 6.57 -1.96
CA GLN A 82 -12.96 6.59 -1.41
C GLN A 82 -13.02 6.94 0.08
N PHE A 83 -12.42 8.07 0.43
CA PHE A 83 -12.45 8.52 1.81
C PHE A 83 -13.82 9.09 2.19
N MET A 84 -14.30 8.71 3.37
CA MET A 84 -15.36 9.44 4.04
C MET A 84 -14.84 10.84 4.46
N PRO A 85 -15.67 11.91 4.42
CA PRO A 85 -15.22 13.26 4.75
C PRO A 85 -14.60 13.41 6.14
N ALA A 86 -15.14 12.70 7.15
CA ALA A 86 -14.60 12.72 8.50
C ALA A 86 -13.20 12.07 8.57
N THR A 87 -13.01 10.95 7.87
CA THR A 87 -11.69 10.31 7.75
C THR A 87 -10.72 11.23 7.03
N TRP A 88 -11.15 11.88 5.94
CA TRP A 88 -10.31 12.85 5.22
C TRP A 88 -9.88 14.02 6.11
N ALA A 89 -10.79 14.55 6.94
CA ALA A 89 -10.47 15.63 7.86
C ALA A 89 -9.32 15.24 8.82
N ALA A 90 -9.34 14.02 9.35
CA ALA A 90 -8.32 13.50 10.25
C ALA A 90 -7.04 13.02 9.56
N TYR A 91 -7.14 12.51 8.32
CA TYR A 91 -6.06 11.77 7.66
C TYR A 91 -5.51 12.33 6.36
N GLY A 92 -6.23 13.24 5.70
CA GLY A 92 -5.75 13.89 4.49
C GLY A 92 -4.39 14.56 4.69
N VAL A 93 -3.56 14.51 3.66
CA VAL A 93 -2.23 15.12 3.62
C VAL A 93 -2.08 15.89 2.31
N ASP A 94 -1.28 16.94 2.32
CA ASP A 94 -0.81 17.63 1.11
C ASP A 94 0.45 16.86 0.66
N GLY A 95 0.23 15.87 -0.21
CA GLY A 95 1.22 14.85 -0.52
C GLY A 95 2.19 15.27 -1.62
N ASP A 96 1.76 16.16 -2.52
CA ASP A 96 2.62 16.76 -3.55
C ASP A 96 3.12 18.16 -3.20
N THR A 97 2.77 18.68 -2.02
CA THR A 97 3.21 19.98 -1.47
C THR A 97 2.75 21.18 -2.29
N ASP A 98 1.59 21.08 -2.94
CA ASP A 98 0.99 22.16 -3.72
C ASP A 98 0.26 23.22 -2.87
N GLY A 99 0.18 22.99 -1.56
CA GLY A 99 -0.48 23.85 -0.58
C GLY A 99 -1.94 23.50 -0.32
N ARG A 100 -2.46 22.40 -0.88
CA ARG A 100 -3.84 21.94 -0.70
C ARG A 100 -3.88 20.48 -0.24
N ARG A 101 -4.97 20.17 0.47
CA ARG A 101 -5.37 18.79 0.79
C ARG A 101 -6.60 18.46 -0.04
N ASP A 102 -6.42 17.93 -1.23
CA ASP A 102 -7.50 17.56 -2.14
C ASP A 102 -7.80 16.06 -2.09
N ILE A 103 -8.98 15.71 -1.58
CA ILE A 103 -9.47 14.32 -1.47
C ILE A 103 -9.54 13.60 -2.82
N THR A 104 -9.61 14.35 -3.92
CA THR A 104 -9.69 13.83 -5.29
C THR A 104 -8.34 13.75 -5.98
N ASN A 105 -7.30 14.42 -5.46
CA ASN A 105 -5.95 14.32 -5.98
C ASN A 105 -5.32 12.99 -5.52
N PRO A 106 -4.93 12.06 -6.42
CA PRO A 106 -4.27 10.83 -6.01
C PRO A 106 -2.95 11.06 -5.29
N ALA A 107 -2.25 12.17 -5.57
CA ALA A 107 -1.01 12.52 -4.89
C ALA A 107 -1.21 12.86 -3.40
N ASP A 108 -2.43 13.23 -3.01
CA ASP A 108 -2.82 13.47 -1.62
C ASP A 108 -3.52 12.26 -1.01
N ALA A 109 -4.45 11.66 -1.77
CA ALA A 109 -5.29 10.57 -1.29
C ALA A 109 -4.51 9.29 -0.99
N ILE A 110 -3.53 8.94 -1.82
CA ILE A 110 -2.72 7.73 -1.63
C ILE A 110 -1.85 7.81 -0.37
N PRO A 111 -1.05 8.86 -0.13
CA PRO A 111 -0.31 8.98 1.12
C PRO A 111 -1.24 9.18 2.34
N ALA A 112 -2.42 9.77 2.19
CA ALA A 112 -3.42 9.80 3.27
C ALA A 112 -3.89 8.39 3.66
N ALA A 113 -4.10 7.48 2.69
CA ALA A 113 -4.43 6.08 2.96
C ALA A 113 -3.28 5.35 3.66
N ALA A 114 -2.04 5.57 3.24
CA ALA A 114 -0.87 5.02 3.91
C ALA A 114 -0.74 5.52 5.36
N ARG A 115 -0.96 6.83 5.59
CA ARG A 115 -1.01 7.43 6.92
C ARG A 115 -2.10 6.80 7.78
N TYR A 116 -3.30 6.60 7.23
CA TYR A 116 -4.41 5.96 7.91
C TYR A 116 -4.06 4.54 8.36
N LEU A 117 -3.54 3.71 7.45
CA LEU A 117 -3.18 2.33 7.77
C LEU A 117 -2.10 2.26 8.86
N ARG A 118 -1.06 3.11 8.74
CA ARG A 118 0.02 3.19 9.73
C ARG A 118 -0.50 3.59 11.11
N ALA A 119 -1.40 4.57 11.18
CA ALA A 119 -2.03 4.99 12.42
C ALA A 119 -2.90 3.89 13.07
N ASN A 120 -3.43 2.97 12.26
CA ASN A 120 -4.22 1.82 12.71
C ASN A 120 -3.40 0.53 12.91
N GLY A 121 -2.07 0.65 12.93
CA GLY A 121 -1.16 -0.43 13.33
C GLY A 121 -0.52 -1.23 12.20
N ALA A 122 -0.76 -0.89 10.93
CA ALA A 122 -0.02 -1.49 9.82
C ALA A 122 1.47 -1.06 9.87
N PRO A 123 2.42 -1.90 9.43
CA PRO A 123 2.19 -3.23 8.85
C PRO A 123 2.04 -4.36 9.88
N VAL A 124 2.38 -4.13 11.16
CA VAL A 124 2.37 -5.18 12.19
C VAL A 124 0.97 -5.79 12.39
N ARG A 125 -0.05 -4.95 12.41
CA ARG A 125 -1.48 -5.30 12.55
C ARG A 125 -2.24 -5.02 11.27
N LEU A 126 -1.67 -5.48 10.15
CA LEU A 126 -2.14 -5.12 8.81
C LEU A 126 -3.63 -5.43 8.60
N ARG A 127 -4.08 -6.64 8.99
CA ARG A 127 -5.48 -7.03 8.83
C ARG A 127 -6.42 -6.15 9.64
N GLU A 128 -6.05 -5.79 10.87
CA GLU A 128 -6.86 -4.88 11.69
C GLU A 128 -6.87 -3.46 11.15
N ALA A 129 -5.74 -2.98 10.60
CA ALA A 129 -5.68 -1.67 9.96
C ALA A 129 -6.55 -1.60 8.70
N ILE A 130 -6.58 -2.65 7.88
CA ILE A 130 -7.47 -2.75 6.71
C ILE A 130 -8.93 -2.86 7.17
N PHE A 131 -9.21 -3.61 8.24
CA PHE A 131 -10.55 -3.71 8.81
C PHE A 131 -11.04 -2.37 9.38
N ALA A 132 -10.15 -1.55 9.93
CA ALA A 132 -10.50 -0.19 10.35
C ALA A 132 -10.90 0.68 9.14
N TYR A 133 -10.22 0.50 8.00
CA TYR A 133 -10.50 1.20 6.75
C TYR A 133 -11.92 0.88 6.26
N ASN A 134 -12.28 -0.41 6.25
CA ASN A 134 -13.61 -0.89 5.94
C ASN A 134 -13.92 -2.09 6.84
N HIS A 135 -14.98 -1.97 7.66
CA HIS A 135 -15.36 -2.94 8.70
C HIS A 135 -15.98 -4.24 8.14
N SER A 136 -15.46 -4.73 7.03
CA SER A 136 -15.83 -5.99 6.41
C SER A 136 -14.64 -6.95 6.39
N ARG A 137 -14.81 -8.16 6.93
CA ARG A 137 -13.80 -9.21 6.82
C ARG A 137 -13.54 -9.61 5.37
N SER A 138 -14.59 -9.67 4.54
CA SER A 138 -14.44 -9.99 3.12
C SER A 138 -13.59 -8.94 2.41
N TYR A 139 -13.79 -7.66 2.71
CA TYR A 139 -12.95 -6.58 2.16
C TYR A 139 -11.48 -6.76 2.54
N VAL A 140 -11.19 -7.14 3.78
CA VAL A 140 -9.81 -7.42 4.19
C VAL A 140 -9.23 -8.57 3.36
N ASP A 141 -10.00 -9.64 3.16
CA ASP A 141 -9.57 -10.80 2.40
C ASP A 141 -9.33 -10.45 0.92
N ASP A 142 -10.21 -9.65 0.33
CA ASP A 142 -10.10 -9.15 -1.05
C ASP A 142 -8.86 -8.26 -1.24
N VAL A 143 -8.60 -7.33 -0.32
CA VAL A 143 -7.40 -6.48 -0.34
C VAL A 143 -6.13 -7.34 -0.29
N ILE A 144 -6.07 -8.32 0.62
CA ILE A 144 -4.91 -9.20 0.75
C ILE A 144 -4.72 -10.06 -0.50
N ALA A 145 -5.80 -10.62 -1.04
CA ALA A 145 -5.75 -11.41 -2.27
C ALA A 145 -5.26 -10.59 -3.46
N GLN A 146 -5.82 -9.39 -3.66
CA GLN A 146 -5.41 -8.49 -4.73
C GLN A 146 -3.95 -8.05 -4.59
N ALA A 147 -3.50 -7.71 -3.37
CA ALA A 147 -2.12 -7.30 -3.12
C ALA A 147 -1.12 -8.43 -3.40
N ARG A 148 -1.48 -9.69 -3.12
CA ARG A 148 -0.68 -10.86 -3.50
C ARG A 148 -0.58 -11.01 -5.02
N GLY A 149 -1.67 -10.74 -5.75
CA GLY A 149 -1.67 -10.71 -7.21
C GLY A 149 -0.65 -9.73 -7.78
N TYR A 150 -0.54 -8.54 -7.20
CA TYR A 150 0.47 -7.55 -7.59
C TYR A 150 1.91 -7.97 -7.28
N ALA A 151 2.12 -8.71 -6.19
CA ALA A 151 3.44 -9.18 -5.79
C ALA A 151 3.93 -10.42 -6.58
N ALA A 152 3.03 -11.23 -7.15
CA ALA A 152 3.34 -12.53 -7.74
C ALA A 152 3.76 -12.47 -9.23
N GLY A 153 4.34 -11.37 -9.69
CA GLY A 153 4.77 -11.20 -11.09
C GLY A 153 5.81 -12.24 -11.52
N LYS A 154 5.31 -13.33 -12.12
CA LYS A 154 5.96 -14.54 -12.67
C LYS A 154 6.90 -15.34 -11.73
N ILE A 155 6.26 -16.36 -11.14
CA ILE A 155 6.72 -17.65 -10.55
C ILE A 155 7.35 -17.71 -9.14
N ALA A 156 6.70 -18.55 -8.33
CA ALA A 156 7.18 -19.39 -7.22
C ALA A 156 7.57 -18.75 -5.87
N GLU A 157 6.68 -18.97 -4.89
CA GLU A 157 6.95 -19.76 -3.68
C GLU A 157 8.39 -19.66 -3.13
N THR A 158 8.62 -18.78 -2.16
CA THR A 158 9.64 -19.00 -1.13
C THR A 158 9.20 -18.35 0.18
N THR A 159 9.10 -19.19 1.20
CA THR A 159 8.73 -18.91 2.59
C THR A 159 9.83 -18.13 3.32
N GLY A 160 9.46 -17.03 3.97
CA GLY A 160 10.25 -16.32 4.99
C GLY A 160 9.51 -15.04 5.34
N GLY A 161 9.09 -14.88 6.60
CA GLY A 161 8.14 -13.84 7.00
C GLY A 161 8.74 -12.77 7.89
N ASP A 162 8.89 -11.56 7.35
CA ASP A 162 9.39 -10.36 8.03
C ASP A 162 8.27 -9.30 8.27
N GLY A 163 7.00 -9.70 8.27
CA GLY A 163 5.84 -8.79 8.44
C GLY A 163 5.59 -7.85 7.25
N CYS A 164 6.52 -7.78 6.31
CA CYS A 164 6.41 -7.22 4.96
C CYS A 164 5.84 -8.21 3.94
N ASP A 165 5.96 -9.51 4.24
CA ASP A 165 5.52 -10.57 3.35
C ASP A 165 4.02 -10.73 3.45
N LEU A 166 3.33 -10.52 2.32
CA LEU A 166 1.93 -10.90 2.17
C LEU A 166 1.75 -12.44 2.25
N ALA A 167 2.84 -13.19 2.34
CA ALA A 167 2.94 -14.64 2.46
C ALA A 167 2.93 -15.14 3.93
N GLY A 168 1.93 -14.74 4.73
CA GLY A 168 1.54 -15.53 5.89
C GLY A 168 0.89 -16.86 5.46
N PRO A 169 0.94 -17.93 6.28
CA PRO A 169 0.51 -19.27 5.88
C PRO A 169 -0.93 -19.24 5.35
N VAL A 170 -1.12 -19.74 4.14
CA VAL A 170 -2.44 -20.08 3.62
C VAL A 170 -2.94 -21.28 4.43
N SER A 171 -3.79 -21.05 5.43
CA SER A 171 -4.68 -22.12 5.87
C SER A 171 -5.62 -22.40 4.69
N ALA A 172 -5.33 -23.50 3.98
CA ALA A 172 -6.20 -24.01 2.93
C ALA A 172 -7.62 -24.21 3.51
N PRO A 173 -8.68 -24.01 2.72
CA PRO A 173 -10.02 -24.35 3.17
C PRO A 173 -10.06 -25.84 3.50
N THR A 174 -10.43 -26.16 4.76
CA THR A 174 -10.80 -27.53 5.12
C THR A 174 -12.04 -27.88 4.30
N VAL A 175 -11.94 -28.95 3.52
CA VAL A 175 -13.02 -29.50 2.66
C VAL A 175 -14.26 -29.84 3.49
#